data_AF-X0Z2D2-F1
#
_entry.id   AF-X0Z2D2-F1
#
_cell.length_a   1.000
_cell.length_b   1.000
_cell.length_c   1.000
_cell.angle_alpha   90.00
_cell.angle_beta   90.00
_cell.angle_gamma   90.00
#
_symmetry.space_group_name_H-M   'P 1'
#
loop_
_entity.id
_entity.type
_entity.pdbx_description
1 polymer ?
#
loop_
_entity_poly.entity_id
_entity_poly.type
_entity_poly.pdbx_seq_one_letter_code
_entity_poly.pdbx_strand_id
1 'polypeptide(L)'
;EVRLNTQVTPALVEKMKPDVVILALGGAASATEVPGGSGDIVLDRGDVQAIFAGHASKKGGSLERFVSYLGALFVRYLYKPSVLRWLLRFSFPFKKRVVVVGGNFAGCELAETLVDRGKKVTITEESGRLGSDIEITHRWLFLSRLRKAGTKMFKEAKVTEITNKGIRISHAGSTEFIEADTVVGVGITTNTGLAQELEGKVPELHLVG
;
A
#
# COMPACT_ATOMS: atom_id res chain seq x y z
N GLU A 1 0.09 -19.01 -25.07
CA GLU A 1 -1.02 -19.35 -24.16
C GLU A 1 -1.04 -18.33 -23.01
N VAL A 2 -2.20 -17.90 -22.52
CA VAL A 2 -2.30 -16.99 -21.37
C VAL A 2 -3.04 -17.68 -20.24
N ARG A 3 -2.41 -17.80 -19.07
CA ARG A 3 -2.98 -18.46 -17.88
C ARG A 3 -3.19 -17.44 -16.76
N LEU A 4 -4.44 -17.03 -16.53
CA LEU A 4 -4.81 -16.17 -15.41
C LEU A 4 -4.99 -17.00 -14.14
N ASN A 5 -5.04 -16.34 -12.96
CA ASN A 5 -5.21 -17.00 -11.66
C ASN A 5 -4.22 -18.16 -11.41
N THR A 6 -3.04 -18.08 -12.02
CA THR A 6 -2.02 -19.12 -11.97
C THR A 6 -0.78 -18.53 -11.33
N GLN A 7 -0.50 -18.92 -10.09
CA GLN A 7 0.73 -18.53 -9.43
C GLN A 7 1.89 -19.34 -10.00
N VAL A 8 2.93 -18.64 -10.47
CA VAL A 8 4.16 -19.29 -10.93
C VAL A 8 5.03 -19.63 -9.72
N THR A 9 5.40 -20.91 -9.61
CA THR A 9 6.28 -21.46 -8.57
C THR A 9 7.45 -22.20 -9.22
N PRO A 10 8.56 -22.43 -8.50
CA PRO A 10 9.68 -23.21 -9.05
C PRO A 10 9.25 -24.59 -9.57
N ALA A 11 8.35 -25.28 -8.85
CA ALA A 11 7.82 -26.57 -9.27
C ALA A 11 7.01 -26.49 -10.57
N LEU A 12 6.28 -25.39 -10.80
CA LEU A 12 5.57 -25.18 -12.07
C LEU A 12 6.54 -24.95 -13.22
N VAL A 13 7.59 -24.14 -13.00
CA VAL A 13 8.62 -23.86 -14.00
C VAL A 13 9.37 -25.15 -14.37
N GLU A 14 9.74 -25.96 -13.38
CA GLU A 14 10.39 -27.26 -13.59
C GLU A 14 9.50 -28.22 -14.38
N LYS A 15 8.20 -28.25 -14.11
CA LYS A 15 7.24 -29.06 -14.87
C LYS A 15 7.08 -28.57 -16.31
N MET A 16 7.10 -27.25 -16.52
CA MET A 16 6.94 -26.66 -17.85
C MET A 16 8.19 -26.78 -18.72
N LYS A 17 9.38 -26.83 -18.12
CA LYS A 17 10.69 -26.89 -18.79
C LYS A 17 10.86 -25.84 -19.90
N PRO A 18 10.71 -24.54 -19.61
CA PRO A 18 10.94 -23.50 -20.60
C PRO A 18 12.44 -23.37 -20.93
N ASP A 19 12.74 -22.99 -22.17
CA ASP A 19 14.11 -22.63 -22.58
C ASP A 19 14.56 -21.30 -21.96
N VAL A 20 13.63 -20.34 -21.86
CA VAL A 20 13.88 -19.01 -21.31
C VAL A 20 12.76 -18.63 -20.34
N VAL A 21 13.14 -18.10 -19.18
CA VAL A 21 12.22 -17.53 -18.19
C VAL A 21 12.43 -16.02 -18.11
N ILE A 22 11.37 -15.25 -18.38
CA ILE A 22 11.34 -13.80 -18.19
C ILE A 22 10.39 -13.48 -17.05
N LEU A 23 10.95 -12.96 -15.95
CA LEU A 23 10.22 -12.58 -14.75
C LEU A 23 9.91 -11.08 -14.78
N ALA A 24 8.61 -10.75 -14.80
CA ALA A 24 8.09 -9.39 -14.72
C ALA A 24 7.19 -9.26 -13.47
N LEU A 25 7.80 -9.38 -12.30
CA LEU A 25 7.10 -9.57 -11.01
C LEU A 25 6.57 -8.28 -10.38
N GLY A 26 6.95 -7.12 -10.92
CA GLY A 26 6.68 -5.81 -10.35
C GLY A 26 7.39 -5.60 -9.00
N GLY A 27 6.93 -4.60 -8.22
CA GLY A 27 7.47 -4.31 -6.89
C GLY A 27 6.81 -5.13 -5.78
N ALA A 28 7.55 -5.44 -4.72
CA ALA A 28 7.03 -5.93 -3.44
C ALA A 28 6.67 -4.75 -2.52
N ALA A 29 5.81 -4.97 -1.53
CA ALA A 29 5.55 -3.97 -0.49
C ALA A 29 6.80 -3.84 0.41
N SER A 30 7.20 -2.62 0.74
CA SER A 30 8.22 -2.38 1.76
C SER A 30 7.55 -2.36 3.14
N ALA A 31 8.07 -3.18 4.06
CA ALA A 31 7.59 -3.21 5.43
C ALA A 31 7.95 -1.90 6.14
N THR A 32 7.08 -1.41 7.02
CA THR A 32 7.42 -0.28 7.88
C THR A 32 8.20 -0.82 9.08
N GLU A 33 9.53 -0.78 9.00
CA GLU A 33 10.46 -1.36 10.00
C GLU A 33 10.58 -0.50 11.27
N VAL A 34 9.46 -0.38 11.98
CA VAL A 34 9.37 0.34 13.26
C VAL A 34 8.61 -0.50 14.28
N PRO A 35 8.78 -0.28 15.59
CA PRO A 35 7.94 -0.90 16.60
C PRO A 35 6.45 -0.68 16.28
N GLY A 36 5.68 -1.78 16.23
CA GLY A 36 4.27 -1.76 15.85
C GLY A 36 3.98 -1.62 14.34
N GLY A 37 5.01 -1.66 13.49
CA GLY A 37 4.94 -1.60 12.03
C GLY A 37 4.04 -2.65 11.38
N SER A 38 3.83 -3.78 12.06
CA SER A 38 2.96 -4.89 11.61
C SER A 38 1.64 -4.95 12.39
N GLY A 39 1.28 -3.89 13.11
CA GLY A 39 0.08 -3.82 13.94
C GLY A 39 -1.23 -3.83 13.15
N ASP A 40 -2.35 -4.03 13.87
CA ASP A 40 -3.67 -4.20 13.26
C ASP A 40 -4.18 -2.98 12.48
N ILE A 41 -3.73 -1.78 12.84
CA ILE A 41 -4.10 -0.55 12.14
C ILE A 41 -3.24 -0.28 10.90
N VAL A 42 -2.18 -1.07 10.66
CA VAL A 42 -1.24 -0.85 9.57
C VAL A 42 -1.63 -1.67 8.35
N LEU A 43 -1.85 -1.00 7.22
CA LEU A 43 -2.09 -1.62 5.92
C LEU A 43 -0.89 -1.33 5.02
N ASP A 44 -0.29 -2.38 4.47
CA ASP A 44 0.71 -2.23 3.42
C ASP A 44 0.07 -2.37 2.01
N ARG A 45 0.88 -2.19 0.97
CA ARG A 45 0.44 -2.35 -0.42
C ARG A 45 -0.16 -3.73 -0.68
N GLY A 46 0.39 -4.79 -0.09
CA GLY A 46 -0.09 -6.16 -0.22
C GLY A 46 -1.48 -6.34 0.39
N ASP A 47 -1.70 -5.79 1.59
CA ASP A 47 -3.01 -5.79 2.25
C ASP A 47 -4.07 -5.06 1.40
N VAL A 48 -3.76 -3.85 0.92
CA VAL A 48 -4.68 -3.06 0.08
C VAL A 48 -4.98 -3.79 -1.23
N GLN A 49 -3.96 -4.37 -1.88
CA GLN A 49 -4.13 -5.16 -3.09
C GLN A 49 -4.99 -6.41 -2.84
N ALA A 50 -4.76 -7.13 -1.74
CA ALA A 50 -5.54 -8.30 -1.36
C ALA A 50 -7.02 -7.94 -1.20
N ILE A 51 -7.31 -6.87 -0.46
CA ILE A 51 -8.68 -6.37 -0.24
C ILE A 51 -9.34 -6.01 -1.58
N PHE A 52 -8.65 -5.31 -2.46
CA PHE A 52 -9.19 -4.91 -3.77
C PHE A 52 -9.32 -6.08 -4.75
N ALA A 53 -8.54 -7.14 -4.57
CA ALA A 53 -8.68 -8.40 -5.29
C ALA A 53 -9.77 -9.31 -4.69
N GLY A 54 -10.51 -8.87 -3.68
CA GLY A 54 -11.58 -9.65 -3.04
C GLY A 54 -11.06 -10.74 -2.10
N HIS A 55 -9.91 -10.51 -1.46
CA HIS A 55 -9.39 -11.34 -0.38
C HIS A 55 -9.58 -10.64 0.96
N ALA A 56 -9.99 -11.39 1.98
CA ALA A 56 -10.19 -10.85 3.31
C ALA A 56 -8.86 -10.44 3.94
N SER A 57 -8.85 -9.31 4.64
CA SER A 57 -7.71 -8.91 5.47
C SER A 57 -7.58 -9.82 6.69
N LYS A 58 -6.34 -10.15 7.06
CA LYS A 58 -6.04 -10.91 8.27
C LYS A 58 -5.84 -10.01 9.50
N LYS A 59 -5.79 -8.69 9.31
CA LYS A 59 -5.54 -7.70 10.36
C LYS A 59 -6.85 -7.20 10.99
N GLY A 60 -6.79 -6.82 12.26
CA GLY A 60 -7.95 -6.38 13.05
C GLY A 60 -8.60 -7.49 13.88
N GLY A 61 -9.63 -7.11 14.65
CA GLY A 61 -10.42 -7.99 15.52
C GLY A 61 -11.36 -8.94 14.78
N SER A 62 -12.02 -9.85 15.49
CA SER A 62 -12.91 -10.88 14.91
C SER A 62 -14.04 -10.29 14.06
N LEU A 63 -14.67 -9.22 14.54
CA LEU A 63 -15.72 -8.50 13.81
C LEU A 63 -15.19 -7.85 12.52
N GLU A 64 -14.02 -7.23 12.59
CA GLU A 64 -13.39 -6.55 11.45
C GLU A 64 -12.98 -7.54 10.38
N ARG A 65 -12.47 -8.72 10.76
CA ARG A 65 -12.17 -9.82 9.84
C ARG A 65 -13.43 -10.38 9.18
N PHE A 66 -14.52 -10.53 9.92
CA PHE A 66 -15.80 -10.98 9.35
C PHE A 66 -16.36 -9.97 8.35
N VAL A 67 -16.37 -8.68 8.69
CA VAL A 67 -16.79 -7.61 7.76
C VAL A 67 -15.86 -7.57 6.54
N SER A 68 -14.55 -7.73 6.74
CA SER A 68 -13.58 -7.80 5.66
C SER A 68 -13.83 -8.99 4.74
N TYR A 69 -14.20 -10.14 5.28
CA TYR A 69 -14.58 -11.32 4.51
C TYR A 69 -15.84 -11.10 3.67
N LEU A 70 -16.90 -10.51 4.25
CA LEU A 70 -18.10 -10.17 3.48
C LEU A 70 -17.81 -9.12 2.41
N GLY A 71 -17.00 -8.11 2.73
CA GLY A 71 -16.54 -7.11 1.76
C GLY A 71 -15.71 -7.73 0.64
N ALA A 72 -14.84 -8.70 0.96
CA ALA A 72 -14.03 -9.43 0.01
C ALA A 72 -14.89 -10.29 -0.93
N LEU A 73 -15.89 -11.01 -0.41
CA LEU A 73 -16.88 -11.72 -1.21
C LEU A 73 -17.64 -10.78 -2.13
N PHE A 74 -18.10 -9.64 -1.61
CA PHE A 74 -18.77 -8.61 -2.41
C PHE A 74 -17.88 -8.11 -3.55
N VAL A 75 -16.63 -7.76 -3.24
CA VAL A 75 -15.64 -7.32 -4.22
C VAL A 75 -15.39 -8.42 -5.24
N ARG A 76 -15.30 -9.69 -4.85
CA ARG A 76 -15.06 -10.81 -5.76
C ARG A 76 -16.21 -11.05 -6.75
N TYR A 77 -17.46 -10.91 -6.31
CA TYR A 77 -18.63 -11.28 -7.13
C TYR A 77 -19.35 -10.10 -7.78
N LEU A 78 -19.25 -8.89 -7.22
CA LEU A 78 -20.05 -7.71 -7.63
C LEU A 78 -19.15 -6.52 -8.03
N TYR A 79 -17.89 -6.79 -8.41
CA TYR A 79 -16.88 -5.78 -8.69
C TYR A 79 -17.28 -4.79 -9.80
N LYS A 80 -17.42 -3.51 -9.42
CA LYS A 80 -17.32 -2.38 -10.35
C LYS A 80 -16.47 -1.28 -9.69
N PRO A 81 -15.54 -0.63 -10.43
CA PRO A 81 -14.73 0.46 -9.88
C PRO A 81 -15.54 1.59 -9.23
N SER A 82 -16.76 1.84 -9.73
CA SER A 82 -17.69 2.82 -9.15
C SER A 82 -18.16 2.46 -7.73
N VAL A 83 -18.41 1.17 -7.47
CA VAL A 83 -18.87 0.70 -6.16
C VAL A 83 -17.74 0.73 -5.15
N LEU A 84 -16.52 0.34 -5.55
CA LEU A 84 -15.34 0.44 -4.68
C LEU A 84 -15.14 1.90 -4.23
N ARG A 85 -15.18 2.85 -5.18
CA ARG A 85 -15.09 4.27 -4.87
C ARG A 85 -16.17 4.73 -3.89
N TRP A 86 -17.40 4.24 -4.04
CA TRP A 86 -18.48 4.54 -3.10
C TRP A 86 -18.22 3.94 -1.71
N LEU A 87 -17.72 2.70 -1.62
CA LEU A 87 -17.37 2.03 -0.36
C LEU A 87 -16.30 2.77 0.44
N LEU A 88 -15.32 3.38 -0.22
CA LEU A 88 -14.27 4.18 0.44
C LEU A 88 -14.81 5.35 1.29
N ARG A 89 -16.09 5.75 1.14
CA ARG A 89 -16.75 6.75 2.01
C ARG A 89 -17.00 6.20 3.41
N PHE A 90 -17.19 4.89 3.55
CA PHE A 90 -17.41 4.22 4.83
C PHE A 90 -16.09 3.81 5.45
N SER A 91 -16.10 3.33 6.70
CA SER A 91 -14.89 3.01 7.48
C SER A 91 -14.16 1.73 7.03
N PHE A 92 -14.33 1.29 5.79
CA PHE A 92 -13.68 0.11 5.22
C PHE A 92 -13.13 0.40 3.81
N PRO A 93 -11.90 -0.05 3.48
CA PRO A 93 -10.89 -0.62 4.39
C PRO A 93 -10.18 0.44 5.23
N PHE A 94 -10.37 1.73 4.90
CA PHE A 94 -9.74 2.84 5.61
C PHE A 94 -10.74 3.49 6.59
N LYS A 95 -10.35 3.59 7.86
CA LYS A 95 -11.14 4.26 8.91
C LYS A 95 -11.11 5.79 8.72
N LYS A 96 -11.63 6.56 9.70
CA LYS A 96 -11.87 8.00 9.53
C LYS A 96 -10.58 8.84 9.53
N ARG A 97 -9.63 8.54 10.42
CA ARG A 97 -8.32 9.18 10.48
C ARG A 97 -7.28 8.27 9.86
N VAL A 98 -6.67 8.71 8.77
CA VAL A 98 -5.69 7.91 8.02
C VAL A 98 -4.36 8.64 8.01
N VAL A 99 -3.30 7.92 8.33
CA VAL A 99 -1.92 8.38 8.10
C VAL A 99 -1.35 7.63 6.92
N VAL A 100 -0.81 8.34 5.95
CA VAL A 100 -0.07 7.77 4.81
C VAL A 100 1.42 7.96 5.06
N VAL A 101 2.15 6.85 5.16
CA VAL A 101 3.60 6.81 5.38
C VAL A 101 4.27 6.65 4.02
N GLY A 102 4.88 7.74 3.56
CA GLY A 102 5.42 7.91 2.21
C GLY A 102 4.61 8.95 1.44
N GLY A 103 5.29 10.01 1.02
CA GLY A 103 4.72 11.14 0.31
C GLY A 103 5.09 11.18 -1.17
N ASN A 104 5.42 10.04 -1.77
CA ASN A 104 5.63 9.88 -3.21
C ASN A 104 4.30 9.97 -3.99
N PHE A 105 4.31 9.68 -5.30
CA PHE A 105 3.13 9.72 -6.16
C PHE A 105 1.98 8.88 -5.59
N ALA A 106 2.26 7.62 -5.28
CA ALA A 106 1.26 6.68 -4.75
C ALA A 106 0.66 7.17 -3.42
N GLY A 107 1.49 7.72 -2.53
CA GLY A 107 1.02 8.29 -1.27
C GLY A 107 0.17 9.54 -1.45
N CYS A 108 0.56 10.45 -2.33
CA CYS A 108 -0.21 11.66 -2.63
C CYS A 108 -1.55 11.34 -3.29
N GLU A 109 -1.59 10.42 -4.24
CA GLU A 109 -2.81 10.01 -4.94
C GLU A 109 -3.77 9.27 -4.02
N LEU A 110 -3.26 8.37 -3.18
CA LEU A 110 -4.07 7.72 -2.15
C LEU A 110 -4.65 8.76 -1.18
N ALA A 111 -3.83 9.71 -0.72
CA ALA A 111 -4.30 10.77 0.16
C ALA A 111 -5.41 11.61 -0.47
N GLU A 112 -5.25 12.04 -1.73
CA GLU A 112 -6.26 12.80 -2.45
C GLU A 112 -7.55 11.99 -2.58
N THR A 113 -7.43 10.72 -2.99
CA THR A 113 -8.58 9.81 -3.12
C THR A 113 -9.34 9.67 -1.81
N LEU A 114 -8.65 9.52 -0.67
CA LEU A 114 -9.29 9.35 0.64
C LEU A 114 -9.92 10.64 1.15
N VAL A 115 -9.25 11.77 0.93
CA VAL A 115 -9.77 13.10 1.27
C VAL A 115 -11.08 13.38 0.52
N ASP A 116 -11.14 13.09 -0.77
CA ASP A 116 -12.36 13.20 -1.60
C ASP A 116 -13.51 12.32 -1.09
N ARG A 117 -13.21 11.33 -0.23
CA ARG A 117 -14.19 10.45 0.42
C ARG A 117 -14.46 10.81 1.87
N GLY A 118 -14.06 12.01 2.29
CA GLY A 118 -14.35 12.56 3.61
C GLY A 118 -13.45 12.01 4.72
N LYS A 119 -12.31 11.40 4.37
CA LYS A 119 -11.33 10.96 5.36
C LYS A 119 -10.45 12.12 5.80
N LYS A 120 -10.04 12.11 7.06
CA LYS A 120 -9.03 13.02 7.58
C LYS A 120 -7.66 12.39 7.37
N VAL A 121 -6.91 12.90 6.39
CA VAL A 121 -5.62 12.33 6.00
C VAL A 121 -4.47 13.20 6.51
N THR A 122 -3.42 12.53 6.99
CA THR A 122 -2.10 13.11 7.25
C THR A 122 -1.07 12.34 6.44
N ILE A 123 -0.12 13.02 5.81
CA ILE A 123 1.00 12.41 5.08
C ILE A 123 2.29 12.66 5.86
N THR A 124 3.12 11.63 6.00
CA THR A 124 4.49 11.74 6.53
C THR A 124 5.48 11.29 5.47
N GLU A 125 6.49 12.11 5.22
CA GLU A 125 7.54 11.87 4.24
C GLU A 125 8.91 12.11 4.89
N GLU A 126 9.79 11.11 4.82
CA GLU A 126 11.11 11.18 5.45
C GLU A 126 12.05 12.14 4.71
N SER A 127 11.88 12.30 3.39
CA SER A 127 12.65 13.28 2.62
C SER A 127 12.15 14.71 2.80
N GLY A 128 12.96 15.67 2.36
CA GLY A 128 12.57 17.09 2.32
C GLY A 128 11.52 17.45 1.27
N ARG A 129 11.04 16.47 0.47
CA ARG A 129 10.22 16.73 -0.74
C ARG A 129 9.10 15.71 -0.95
N LEU A 130 7.87 16.16 -0.70
CA LEU A 130 6.66 15.45 -1.14
C LEU A 130 6.59 15.38 -2.67
N GLY A 131 6.13 14.26 -3.21
CA GLY A 131 5.91 14.01 -4.63
C GLY A 131 7.19 14.16 -5.44
N SER A 132 8.30 13.62 -4.94
CA SER A 132 9.62 13.71 -5.59
C SER A 132 9.65 13.01 -6.97
N ASP A 133 8.82 12.00 -7.14
CA ASP A 133 8.61 11.18 -8.33
C ASP A 133 7.43 11.66 -9.21
N ILE A 134 6.82 12.79 -8.87
CA ILE A 134 5.73 13.40 -9.64
C ILE A 134 6.31 14.47 -10.57
N GLU A 135 5.91 14.43 -11.84
CA GLU A 135 6.17 15.49 -12.81
C GLU A 135 5.77 16.87 -12.24
N ILE A 136 6.56 17.90 -12.52
CA ILE A 136 6.51 19.17 -11.79
C ILE A 136 5.17 19.88 -11.85
N THR A 137 4.49 19.87 -13.01
CA THR A 137 3.20 20.51 -13.19
C THR A 137 2.09 19.76 -12.43
N HIS A 138 2.08 18.43 -12.52
CA HIS A 138 1.15 17.59 -11.77
C HIS A 138 1.38 17.68 -10.26
N ARG A 139 2.64 17.70 -9.83
CA ARG A 139 3.01 17.78 -8.40
C ARG A 139 2.39 18.99 -7.73
N TRP A 140 2.47 20.16 -8.37
CA TRP A 140 1.88 21.38 -7.81
C TRP A 140 0.36 21.25 -7.63
N LEU A 141 -0.33 20.65 -8.61
CA LEU A 141 -1.77 20.42 -8.56
C LEU A 141 -2.16 19.48 -7.41
N PHE A 142 -1.53 18.31 -7.29
CA PHE A 142 -1.75 17.34 -6.21
C PHE A 142 -1.61 18.00 -4.83
N LEU A 143 -0.45 18.64 -4.59
CA LEU A 143 -0.16 19.25 -3.30
C LEU A 143 -1.06 20.46 -3.00
N SER A 144 -1.55 21.16 -4.03
CA SER A 144 -2.51 22.27 -3.88
C SER A 144 -3.88 21.76 -3.44
N ARG A 145 -4.37 20.67 -4.04
CA ARG A 145 -5.64 20.04 -3.66
C ARG A 145 -5.61 19.50 -2.25
N LEU A 146 -4.55 18.77 -1.89
CA LEU A 146 -4.35 18.28 -0.52
C LEU A 146 -4.32 19.41 0.51
N ARG A 147 -3.61 20.51 0.22
CA ARG A 147 -3.61 21.71 1.09
C ARG A 147 -4.99 22.32 1.23
N LYS A 148 -5.72 22.52 0.12
CA LYS A 148 -7.07 23.09 0.12
C LYS A 148 -8.05 22.25 0.92
N ALA A 149 -7.86 20.94 0.93
CA ALA A 149 -8.68 20.02 1.71
C ALA A 149 -8.23 19.85 3.17
N GLY A 150 -7.20 20.58 3.61
CA GLY A 150 -6.73 20.58 5.00
C GLY A 150 -5.89 19.37 5.39
N THR A 151 -5.33 18.63 4.42
CA THR A 151 -4.39 17.53 4.67
C THR A 151 -3.13 18.07 5.34
N LYS A 152 -2.80 17.51 6.51
CA LYS A 152 -1.51 17.78 7.15
C LYS A 152 -0.42 16.99 6.43
N MET A 153 0.67 17.65 6.05
CA MET A 153 1.76 17.00 5.33
C MET A 153 3.09 17.36 5.99
N PHE A 154 3.74 16.36 6.56
CA PHE A 154 5.03 16.48 7.23
C PHE A 154 6.12 16.00 6.27
N LYS A 155 7.12 16.85 6.06
CA LYS A 155 8.36 16.53 5.33
C LYS A 155 9.48 16.41 6.34
N GLU A 156 10.56 15.74 6.00
CA GLU A 156 11.67 15.50 6.96
C GLU A 156 11.14 14.86 8.26
N ALA A 157 10.14 13.99 8.11
CA ALA A 157 9.39 13.40 9.20
C ALA A 157 9.50 11.88 9.14
N LYS A 158 10.22 11.31 10.11
CA LYS A 158 10.44 9.87 10.21
C LYS A 158 9.48 9.25 11.20
N VAL A 159 8.75 8.22 10.80
CA VAL A 159 7.96 7.41 11.74
C VAL A 159 8.91 6.64 12.65
N THR A 160 8.73 6.75 13.97
CA THR A 160 9.58 6.07 14.96
C THR A 160 8.86 4.91 15.65
N GLU A 161 7.53 4.95 15.73
CA GLU A 161 6.71 3.92 16.35
C GLU A 161 5.26 4.01 15.85
N ILE A 162 4.59 2.87 15.77
CA ILE A 162 3.16 2.76 15.51
C ILE A 162 2.49 2.09 16.70
N THR A 163 1.38 2.66 17.15
CA THR A 163 0.55 2.15 18.23
C THR A 163 -0.87 1.90 17.71
N ASN A 164 -1.73 1.24 18.48
CA ASN A 164 -3.14 1.05 18.10
C ASN A 164 -3.95 2.36 18.02
N LYS A 165 -3.39 3.50 18.44
CA LYS A 165 -4.06 4.81 18.44
C LYS A 165 -3.49 5.80 17.41
N GLY A 166 -2.40 5.45 16.74
CA GLY A 166 -1.69 6.38 15.86
C GLY A 166 -0.19 6.14 15.80
N ILE A 167 0.53 7.11 15.27
CA ILE A 167 1.98 7.04 15.04
C ILE A 167 2.75 8.08 15.85
N ARG A 168 4.00 7.79 16.18
CA ARG A 168 4.99 8.78 16.62
C ARG A 168 5.91 9.11 15.45
N ILE A 169 6.18 10.39 15.25
CA ILE A 169 7.14 10.88 14.28
C ILE A 169 8.26 11.66 14.96
N SER A 170 9.47 11.55 14.42
CA SER A 170 10.55 12.51 14.65
C SER A 170 10.48 13.57 13.55
N HIS A 171 10.28 14.82 13.93
CA HIS A 171 10.11 15.94 13.01
C HIS A 171 10.59 17.25 13.67
N ALA A 172 11.35 18.06 12.91
CA ALA A 172 11.91 19.34 13.39
C ALA A 172 12.66 19.24 14.74
N GLY A 173 13.35 18.12 14.98
CA GLY A 173 14.10 17.88 16.22
C GLY A 173 13.24 17.52 17.43
N SER A 174 11.94 17.29 17.25
CA SER A 174 11.01 16.88 18.30
C SER A 174 10.26 15.60 17.94
N THR A 175 9.73 14.91 18.95
CA THR A 175 8.84 13.77 18.75
C THR A 175 7.39 14.21 18.88
N GLU A 176 6.59 14.02 17.84
CA GLU A 176 5.17 14.35 17.80
C GLU A 176 4.31 13.07 17.70
N PHE A 177 3.15 13.05 18.37
CA PHE A 177 2.18 11.96 18.24
C PHE A 177 1.02 12.38 17.34
N ILE A 178 0.71 11.56 16.33
CA ILE A 178 -0.37 11.78 15.38
C ILE A 178 -1.39 10.66 15.54
N GLU A 179 -2.60 11.02 15.95
CA GLU A 179 -3.71 10.07 16.06
C GLU A 179 -4.13 9.53 14.69
N ALA A 180 -4.26 8.21 14.59
CA ALA A 180 -4.70 7.53 13.39
C ALA A 180 -5.48 6.27 13.74
N ASP A 181 -6.53 6.01 12.96
CA ASP A 181 -7.30 4.77 13.02
C ASP A 181 -6.80 3.75 11.98
N THR A 182 -6.09 4.25 10.96
CA THR A 182 -5.46 3.46 9.91
C THR A 182 -4.14 4.11 9.52
N VAL A 183 -3.08 3.32 9.38
CA VAL A 183 -1.78 3.73 8.88
C VAL A 183 -1.52 2.96 7.59
N VAL A 184 -1.13 3.65 6.53
CA VAL A 184 -0.90 3.03 5.22
C VAL A 184 0.54 3.24 4.79
N GLY A 185 1.30 2.16 4.68
CA GLY A 185 2.65 2.19 4.12
C GLY A 185 2.60 2.06 2.60
N VAL A 186 3.12 3.05 1.87
CA VAL A 186 3.13 3.05 0.39
C VAL A 186 4.50 2.70 -0.21
N GLY A 187 5.47 2.34 0.63
CA GLY A 187 6.79 1.93 0.19
C GLY A 187 6.74 0.68 -0.69
N ILE A 188 7.57 0.67 -1.73
CA ILE A 188 7.80 -0.49 -2.59
C ILE A 188 9.28 -0.83 -2.63
N THR A 189 9.58 -2.10 -2.83
CA THR A 189 10.94 -2.62 -3.04
C THR A 189 10.95 -3.58 -4.22
N THR A 190 12.12 -3.96 -4.70
CA THR A 190 12.25 -4.89 -5.83
C THR A 190 11.77 -6.29 -5.41
N ASN A 191 10.93 -6.93 -6.23
CA ASN A 191 10.48 -8.29 -5.98
C ASN A 191 11.41 -9.31 -6.64
N THR A 192 12.44 -9.76 -5.91
CA THR A 192 13.46 -10.69 -6.43
C THR A 192 13.31 -12.13 -5.96
N GLY A 193 12.32 -12.44 -5.11
CA GLY A 193 12.24 -13.74 -4.43
C GLY A 193 12.19 -14.94 -5.38
N LEU A 194 11.28 -14.92 -6.36
CA LEU A 194 11.19 -16.02 -7.33
C LEU A 194 12.41 -16.10 -8.26
N ALA A 195 13.04 -14.95 -8.56
CA ALA A 195 14.26 -14.94 -9.37
C ALA A 195 15.41 -15.66 -8.65
N GLN A 196 15.59 -15.39 -7.36
CA GLN A 196 16.58 -16.06 -6.51
C GLN A 196 16.31 -17.56 -6.41
N GLU A 197 15.04 -17.97 -6.30
CA GLU A 197 14.69 -19.39 -6.22
C GLU A 197 14.94 -20.17 -7.53
N LEU A 198 14.90 -19.49 -8.68
CA LEU A 198 15.09 -20.08 -10.02
C LEU A 198 16.51 -19.98 -10.53
N GLU A 199 17.38 -19.24 -9.84
CA GLU A 199 18.78 -19.06 -10.23
C GLU A 199 19.49 -20.41 -10.31
N GLY A 200 20.12 -20.69 -11.46
CA GLY A 200 20.78 -21.96 -11.74
C GLY A 200 19.86 -23.17 -11.99
N LYS A 201 18.53 -23.00 -11.97
CA LYS A 201 17.55 -24.09 -12.20
C LYS A 201 16.90 -24.06 -13.59
N VAL A 202 17.13 -23.00 -14.36
CA VAL A 202 16.61 -22.83 -15.72
C VAL A 202 17.74 -22.45 -16.68
N PRO A 203 17.62 -22.75 -17.98
CA PRO A 203 18.71 -22.50 -18.93
C PRO A 203 19.03 -21.01 -19.09
N GLU A 204 18.00 -20.16 -19.08
CA GLU A 204 18.14 -18.70 -19.20
C GLU A 204 17.08 -17.99 -18.36
N LEU A 205 17.52 -17.00 -17.56
CA LEU A 205 16.66 -16.27 -16.61
C LEU A 205 16.89 -14.76 -16.76
N HIS A 206 15.80 -14.02 -16.99
CA HIS A 206 15.79 -12.56 -17.04
C HIS A 206 14.81 -12.00 -16.01
N LEU A 207 15.25 -11.00 -15.24
CA LEU A 207 14.37 -10.19 -14.41
C LEU A 207 14.21 -8.82 -15.08
N VAL A 208 12.97 -8.42 -15.36
CA VAL A 208 12.66 -7.17 -16.08
C VAL A 208 11.60 -6.36 -15.35
N GLY A 209 11.69 -5.03 -15.50
CA GLY A 209 10.75 -4.06 -14.93
C GLY A 209 11.11 -3.57 -13.54
#